data_AF-A0A0F9LEB3-F1
#
_entry.id   AF-A0A0F9LEB3-F1
#
_cell.length_a   1.000
_cell.length_b   1.000
_cell.length_c   1.000
_cell.angle_alpha   90.00
_cell.angle_beta   90.00
_cell.angle_gamma   90.00
#
_symmetry.space_group_name_H-M   'P 1'
#
loop_
_entity.id
_entity.type
_entity.pdbx_description
1 polymer ?
#
loop_
_entity_poly.entity_id
_entity_poly.type
_entity_poly.pdbx_seq_one_letter_code
_entity_poly.pdbx_strand_id
1 'polypeptide(L)' 'VQLGMLNKEQFNLLKICDGKNTIEEVASIAQKRVEEVEDMMENLRKKGLVRVIKRT' A
#
# COMPACT_ATOMS: atom_id res chain seq x y z
N VAL A 1 -1.44 -11.83 17.09
CA VAL A 1 -0.90 -11.74 15.71
C VAL A 1 -2.08 -11.66 14.74
N GLN A 2 -2.56 -10.46 14.42
CA GLN A 2 -3.68 -10.23 13.48
C GLN A 2 -3.24 -10.42 12.01
N LEU A 3 -2.69 -11.59 11.68
CA LEU A 3 -2.22 -11.92 10.32
C LEU A 3 -3.27 -12.67 9.48
N GLY A 4 -4.53 -12.74 9.93
CA GLY A 4 -5.59 -13.47 9.22
C GLY A 4 -6.33 -12.66 8.13
N MET A 5 -6.13 -11.34 8.06
CA MET A 5 -6.96 -10.43 7.23
C MET A 5 -6.20 -9.73 6.08
N LEU A 6 -4.90 -9.95 5.95
CA LEU A 6 -4.04 -9.29 4.94
C LEU A 6 -3.18 -10.35 4.23
N ASN A 7 -3.24 -10.36 2.90
CA ASN A 7 -2.32 -11.18 2.10
C ASN A 7 -0.87 -10.75 2.37
N LYS A 8 0.08 -11.69 2.29
CA LYS A 8 1.53 -11.41 2.46
C LYS A 8 2.01 -10.20 1.63
N GLU A 9 1.45 -10.06 0.44
CA GLU A 9 1.75 -8.95 -0.46
C GLU A 9 1.27 -7.60 0.09
N GLN A 10 0.05 -7.54 0.61
CA GLN A 10 -0.48 -6.32 1.26
C GLN A 10 0.32 -5.96 2.51
N PHE A 11 0.82 -6.95 3.25
CA PHE A 11 1.67 -6.72 4.42
C PHE A 11 3.05 -6.16 4.06
N ASN A 12 3.68 -6.72 3.02
CA ASN A 12 4.94 -6.17 2.49
C ASN A 12 4.74 -4.75 1.96
N LEU A 13 3.63 -4.51 1.26
CA LEU A 13 3.30 -3.20 0.72
C LEU A 13 3.06 -2.18 1.84
N LEU A 14 2.33 -2.56 2.90
CA LEU A 14 2.18 -1.77 4.13
C LEU A 14 3.52 -1.44 4.80
N LYS A 15 4.45 -2.41 4.86
CA LYS A 15 5.80 -2.18 5.38
C LYS A 15 6.63 -1.21 4.54
N ILE A 16 6.46 -1.22 3.22
CA ILE A 16 7.16 -0.30 2.30
C ILE A 16 6.53 1.11 2.37
N CYS A 17 5.25 1.19 2.74
CA CYS A 17 4.51 2.44 2.85
C CYS A 17 4.74 3.10 4.20
N ASP A 18 5.97 3.60 4.42
CA ASP A 18 6.39 4.32 5.63
C ASP A 18 5.84 5.77 5.70
N GLY A 19 4.81 6.10 4.91
CA GLY A 19 4.24 7.45 4.82
C GLY A 19 5.13 8.50 4.15
N LYS A 20 6.30 8.10 3.62
CA LYS A 20 7.27 8.95 2.94
C LYS A 20 7.47 8.64 1.45
N ASN A 21 6.99 7.49 0.99
CA ASN A 21 7.17 7.02 -0.38
C ASN A 21 5.94 7.34 -1.24
N THR A 22 6.18 7.70 -2.49
CA THR A 22 5.12 7.87 -3.50
C THR A 22 4.57 6.52 -3.97
N ILE A 23 3.37 6.50 -4.57
CA ILE A 23 2.76 5.27 -5.09
C ILE A 23 3.66 4.62 -6.16
N GLU A 24 4.36 5.42 -6.96
CA GLU A 24 5.28 4.96 -8.01
C GLU A 24 6.53 4.29 -7.43
N GLU A 25 7.10 4.84 -6.35
CA GLU A 25 8.21 4.21 -5.63
C GLU A 25 7.78 2.91 -4.97
N VAL A 26 6.60 2.90 -4.35
CA VAL A 26 6.02 1.68 -3.75
C VAL A 26 5.81 0.60 -4.82
N ALA A 27 5.30 0.98 -5.99
CA ALA A 27 5.13 0.07 -7.12
C ALA A 27 6.46 -0.47 -7.65
N SER A 28 7.48 0.39 -7.75
CA SER A 28 8.83 0.00 -8.17
C SER A 28 9.48 -0.96 -7.17
N ILE A 29 9.34 -0.71 -5.86
CA ILE A 29 9.90 -1.56 -4.80
C ILE A 29 9.14 -2.89 -4.73
N ALA A 30 7.81 -2.86 -4.88
CA ALA A 30 6.98 -4.05 -4.90
C ALA A 30 7.09 -4.84 -6.22
N GLN A 31 7.78 -4.31 -7.23
CA GLN A 31 7.85 -4.84 -8.60
C GLN A 31 6.46 -5.15 -9.18
N LYS A 32 5.48 -4.29 -8.87
CA LYS A 32 4.09 -4.41 -9.35
C LYS A 32 3.73 -3.22 -10.22
N ARG A 33 2.65 -3.38 -10.99
CA ARG A 33 2.08 -2.26 -11.74
C ARG A 33 1.49 -1.24 -10.78
N VAL A 34 1.62 0.04 -11.14
CA VAL A 34 1.06 1.15 -10.38
C VAL A 34 -0.44 0.94 -10.16
N GLU A 35 -1.16 0.47 -11.18
CA GLU A 35 -2.60 0.19 -11.12
C GLU A 35 -2.96 -0.82 -10.00
N GLU A 36 -2.26 -1.95 -9.91
CA GLU A 36 -2.53 -2.94 -8.87
C GLU A 36 -2.21 -2.42 -7.46
N VAL A 37 -1.18 -1.58 -7.36
CA VAL A 37 -0.77 -0.95 -6.10
C VAL A 37 -1.80 0.09 -5.68
N GLU A 38 -2.37 0.82 -6.65
CA GLU A 38 -3.42 1.80 -6.43
C GLU A 38 -4.71 1.13 -5.94
N ASP A 39 -5.13 0.02 -6.56
CA ASP A 39 -6.27 -0.79 -6.11
C ASP A 39 -6.06 -1.35 -4.70
N MET A 40 -4.86 -1.87 -4.41
CA MET A 40 -4.53 -2.36 -3.07
C MET A 40 -4.53 -1.21 -2.05
N MET A 41 -3.98 -0.06 -2.40
CA MET A 41 -3.99 1.14 -1.57
C MET A 41 -5.40 1.64 -1.29
N GLU A 42 -6.28 1.65 -2.30
CA GLU A 42 -7.67 2.06 -2.13
C GLU A 42 -8.42 1.11 -1.19
N ASN A 43 -8.22 -0.20 -1.34
CA ASN A 43 -8.81 -1.21 -0.45
C ASN A 43 -8.31 -1.07 0.99
N LEU A 44 -7.01 -0.81 1.18
CA LEU A 44 -6.44 -0.59 2.49
C LEU A 44 -6.89 0.75 3.10
N ARG A 45 -7.10 1.78 2.28
CA ARG A 45 -7.68 3.07 2.68
C ARG A 45 -9.13 2.91 3.13
N LYS A 46 -9.96 2.14 2.40
CA LYS A 46 -11.34 1.81 2.80
C LYS A 46 -11.39 1.08 4.14
N LYS A 47 -10.37 0.27 4.43
CA LYS A 47 -10.20 -0.42 5.73
C LYS A 47 -9.58 0.46 6.83
N GLY A 48 -9.19 1.72 6.53
CA GLY A 48 -8.57 2.64 7.48
C GLY A 48 -7.12 2.30 7.86
N LEU A 49 -6.46 1.40 7.11
CA LEU A 49 -5.11 0.91 7.41
C LEU A 49 -4.00 1.80 6.86
N VAL A 50 -4.28 2.60 5.83
CA VAL A 50 -3.32 3.54 5.23
C VAL A 50 -3.98 4.88 4.95
N ARG A 51 -3.20 5.95 5.13
CA ARG A 51 -3.61 7.32 4.84
C ARG A 51 -2.80 7.82 3.65
N VAL A 52 -3.43 7.91 2.48
CA VAL A 52 -2.84 8.54 1.30
C VAL A 52 -2.91 10.05 1.49
N ILE A 53 -1.75 10.70 1.59
CA ILE A 53 -1.64 12.15 1.69
C ILE A 53 -1.33 12.69 0.29
N LYS A 54 -2.33 13.29 -0.35
CA LYS A 54 -2.08 14.09 -1.56
C LYS A 54 -1.63 15.47 -1.11
N ARG A 55 -0.37 15.83 -1.35
CA ARG A 55 0.07 17.23 -1.24
C ARG A 55 -0.35 17.91 -2.55
N THR A 56 -1.33 18.80 -2.46
CA THR A 56 -1.66 19.79 -3.50
C THR A 56 -0.57 20.86 -3.55
#